data_AF-A0A4Z0QE84-F1
#
_entry.id   AF-A0A4Z0QE84-F1
#
_cell.length_a   1.000
_cell.length_b   1.000
_cell.length_c   1.000
_cell.angle_alpha   90.00
_cell.angle_beta   90.00
_cell.angle_gamma   90.00
#
_symmetry.space_group_name_H-M   'P 1'
#
loop_
_entity.id
_entity.type
_entity.pdbx_description
1 polymer ?
#
loop_
_entity_poly.entity_id
_entity_poly.type
_entity_poly.pdbx_seq_one_letter_code
_entity_poly.pdbx_strand_id
1 'polypeptide(L)'
;MKTSSTDADQPRSGLEKTTIPLKEAQERVKWWLHAAGKMPPFKDDPGAVPRAIFIKLEDISELMAAYPDIKGIRVYFGLNEKGSTEITGLVVPVIQMEDHTYQDRIRGGDDPEKTAVYDFTAPCPIYCDTASELYVPYDGNNS
;
A
#
# COMPACT_ATOMS: atom_id res chain seq x y z
N MET A 1 8.80 -8.48 -37.47
CA MET A 1 8.51 -7.86 -36.15
C MET A 1 7.46 -8.71 -35.46
N LYS A 2 7.81 -9.41 -34.37
CA LYS A 2 6.85 -10.04 -33.47
C LYS A 2 6.97 -9.30 -32.14
N THR A 3 6.04 -8.40 -31.87
CA THR A 3 5.85 -7.85 -30.52
C THR A 3 5.10 -8.89 -29.71
N SER A 4 5.85 -9.70 -28.96
CA SER A 4 5.29 -10.50 -27.88
C SER A 4 4.97 -9.53 -26.75
N SER A 5 3.71 -9.12 -26.64
CA SER A 5 3.16 -8.58 -25.41
C SER A 5 3.23 -9.70 -24.38
N THR A 6 4.19 -9.61 -23.47
CA THR A 6 4.27 -10.49 -22.31
C THR A 6 3.15 -10.12 -21.35
N ASP A 7 2.39 -11.12 -20.89
CA ASP A 7 1.41 -11.11 -19.79
C ASP A 7 1.89 -10.49 -18.45
N ALA A 8 3.08 -9.88 -18.42
CA ALA A 8 3.71 -9.30 -17.24
C ALA A 8 3.00 -8.04 -16.69
N ASP A 9 2.09 -7.44 -17.46
CA ASP A 9 1.47 -6.15 -17.12
C ASP A 9 0.05 -6.27 -16.53
N GLN A 10 -0.50 -7.49 -16.44
CA GLN A 10 -1.82 -7.67 -15.83
C GLN A 10 -1.71 -7.95 -14.31
N PRO A 11 -2.60 -7.36 -13.49
CA PRO A 11 -2.70 -7.71 -12.07
C PRO A 11 -2.95 -9.21 -11.91
N ARG A 12 -2.20 -9.85 -11.01
CA ARG A 12 -2.42 -11.25 -10.68
C ARG A 12 -3.85 -11.42 -10.13
N SER A 13 -4.53 -12.48 -10.54
CA SER A 13 -5.91 -12.78 -10.14
C SER A 13 -6.05 -14.17 -9.51
N GLY A 14 -6.95 -14.28 -8.53
CA GLY A 14 -7.23 -15.50 -7.77
C GLY A 14 -6.38 -15.64 -6.51
N LEU A 15 -7.03 -15.83 -5.35
CA LEU A 15 -6.40 -15.86 -4.02
C LEU A 15 -5.23 -16.86 -3.95
N GLU A 16 -5.45 -18.09 -4.40
CA GLU A 16 -4.43 -19.15 -4.38
C GLU A 16 -3.16 -18.82 -5.21
N LYS A 17 -3.29 -17.94 -6.20
CA LYS A 17 -2.19 -17.52 -7.08
C LYS A 17 -1.50 -16.24 -6.58
N THR A 18 -2.09 -15.56 -5.60
CA THR A 18 -1.60 -14.31 -5.04
C THR A 18 -1.09 -14.44 -3.61
N THR A 19 -1.35 -15.56 -2.94
CA THR A 19 -0.78 -15.88 -1.62
C THR A 19 0.69 -16.26 -1.70
N ILE A 20 1.46 -15.89 -0.68
CA ILE A 20 2.85 -16.34 -0.45
C ILE A 20 2.95 -17.02 0.92
N PRO A 21 3.91 -17.93 1.16
CA PRO A 21 4.12 -18.53 2.48
C PRO A 21 4.46 -17.48 3.56
N LEU A 22 4.02 -17.71 4.80
CA LEU A 22 4.27 -16.79 5.92
C LEU A 22 5.76 -16.45 6.11
N LYS A 23 6.64 -17.46 6.02
CA LYS A 23 8.09 -17.26 6.14
C LYS A 23 8.64 -16.30 5.08
N GLU A 24 8.16 -16.42 3.84
CA GLU A 24 8.55 -15.53 2.76
C GLU A 24 8.05 -14.10 3.01
N ALA A 25 6.81 -13.95 3.52
CA ALA A 25 6.28 -12.65 3.90
C ALA A 25 7.14 -11.98 5.00
N GLN A 26 7.51 -12.73 6.05
CA GLN A 26 8.38 -12.25 7.13
C GLN A 26 9.78 -11.84 6.62
N GLU A 27 10.35 -12.59 5.68
CA GLU A 27 11.63 -12.25 5.04
C GLU A 27 11.55 -10.95 4.22
N ARG A 28 10.45 -10.75 3.48
CA ARG A 28 10.21 -9.49 2.76
C ARG A 28 10.10 -8.29 3.72
N VAL A 29 9.41 -8.46 4.86
CA VAL A 29 9.33 -7.43 5.91
C VAL A 29 10.71 -7.11 6.48
N LYS A 30 11.54 -8.13 6.75
CA LYS A 30 12.94 -7.95 7.19
C LYS A 30 13.75 -7.12 6.21
N TRP A 31 13.67 -7.43 4.91
CA TRP A 31 14.40 -6.70 3.87
C TRP A 31 13.95 -5.25 3.77
N TRP A 32 12.64 -5.00 3.85
CA TRP A 32 12.10 -3.64 3.91
C TRP A 32 12.65 -2.87 5.12
N LEU A 33 12.52 -3.42 6.32
CA LEU A 33 12.99 -2.80 7.55
C LEU A 33 14.48 -2.45 7.49
N HIS A 34 15.30 -3.37 6.96
CA HIS A 34 16.73 -3.15 6.78
C HIS A 34 17.05 -2.07 5.74
N ALA A 35 16.31 -2.01 4.62
CA ALA A 35 16.52 -0.98 3.60
C ALA A 35 16.03 0.40 4.05
N ALA A 36 14.82 0.47 4.59
CA ALA A 36 14.19 1.71 5.06
C ALA A 36 14.92 2.29 6.27
N GLY A 37 15.36 1.47 7.22
CA GLY A 37 16.13 1.90 8.38
C GLY A 37 17.49 2.53 8.04
N LYS A 38 17.97 2.44 6.79
CA LYS A 38 19.20 3.14 6.34
C LYS A 38 18.90 4.53 5.75
N MET A 39 17.63 4.86 5.51
CA MET A 39 17.24 6.11 4.89
C MET A 39 17.32 7.26 5.92
N PRO A 40 17.70 8.49 5.52
CA PRO A 40 17.85 9.62 6.44
C PRO A 40 16.69 9.86 7.43
N PRO A 41 15.39 9.72 7.07
CA PRO A 41 14.30 9.92 8.04
C PRO A 41 14.20 8.85 9.13
N PHE A 42 14.80 7.67 8.93
CA PHE A 42 14.65 6.52 9.84
C PHE A 42 15.98 6.01 10.40
N LYS A 43 17.11 6.58 9.97
CA LYS A 43 18.46 6.13 10.34
C LYS A 43 18.72 6.21 11.84
N ASP A 44 18.23 7.28 12.46
CA ASP A 44 18.45 7.55 13.88
C ASP A 44 17.30 7.03 14.76
N ASP A 45 16.17 6.65 14.16
CA ASP A 45 15.06 5.95 14.81
C ASP A 45 14.49 4.85 13.90
N PRO A 46 15.09 3.66 13.88
CA PRO A 46 14.57 2.53 13.12
C PRO A 46 13.20 2.03 13.60
N GLY A 47 12.80 2.39 14.83
CA GLY A 47 11.47 2.12 15.35
C GLY A 47 10.39 2.84 14.55
N ALA A 48 10.71 4.03 14.04
CA ALA A 48 9.83 4.85 13.20
C ALA A 48 9.63 4.32 11.77
N VAL A 49 10.31 3.26 11.35
CA VAL A 49 10.06 2.65 10.04
C VAL A 49 8.63 2.07 10.00
N PRO A 50 7.77 2.50 9.07
CA PRO A 50 6.42 1.98 8.95
C PRO A 50 6.44 0.55 8.43
N ARG A 51 5.62 -0.33 9.05
CA ARG A 51 5.57 -1.76 8.70
C ARG A 51 4.29 -2.15 7.98
N ALA A 52 3.17 -1.51 8.32
CA ALA A 52 1.86 -1.83 7.76
C ALA A 52 0.92 -0.63 7.87
N ILE A 53 -0.11 -0.65 7.02
CA ILE A 53 -1.28 0.23 7.09
C ILE A 53 -2.48 -0.68 7.27
N PHE A 54 -3.32 -0.38 8.25
CA PHE A 54 -4.56 -1.11 8.49
C PHE A 54 -5.70 -0.42 7.76
N ILE A 55 -6.41 -1.16 6.90
CA ILE A 55 -7.59 -0.68 6.18
C ILE A 55 -8.75 -1.58 6.57
N LYS A 56 -9.87 -0.99 7.01
CA LYS A 56 -11.04 -1.77 7.41
C LYS A 56 -11.73 -2.36 6.18
N LEU A 57 -12.33 -3.54 6.35
CA LEU A 57 -13.12 -4.14 5.27
C LEU A 57 -14.38 -3.32 4.97
N GLU A 58 -14.92 -2.64 5.99
CA GLU A 58 -16.04 -1.71 5.84
C GLU A 58 -15.69 -0.56 4.88
N ASP A 59 -14.51 0.04 5.02
CA ASP A 59 -14.05 1.13 4.14
C ASP A 59 -13.94 0.66 2.68
N ILE A 60 -13.43 -0.55 2.45
CA ILE A 60 -13.38 -1.16 1.11
C ILE A 60 -14.80 -1.42 0.57
N SER A 61 -15.71 -1.89 1.42
CA SER A 61 -17.10 -2.16 1.04
C SER A 61 -17.84 -0.88 0.66
N GLU A 62 -17.59 0.22 1.39
CA GLU A 62 -18.13 1.54 1.08
C GLU A 62 -17.59 2.05 -0.28
N LEU A 63 -16.31 1.85 -0.57
CA LEU A 63 -15.75 2.17 -1.90
C LEU A 63 -16.42 1.37 -3.02
N MET A 64 -16.63 0.07 -2.83
CA MET A 64 -17.32 -0.77 -3.81
C MET A 64 -18.76 -0.32 -4.05
N ALA A 65 -19.46 0.11 -2.99
CA ALA A 65 -20.81 0.65 -3.09
C ALA A 65 -20.84 2.02 -3.80
N ALA A 66 -19.86 2.88 -3.53
CA ALA A 66 -19.75 4.20 -4.14
C ALA A 66 -19.33 4.15 -5.64
N TYR A 67 -18.63 3.09 -6.05
CA TYR A 67 -18.14 2.92 -7.42
C TYR A 67 -18.38 1.50 -7.95
N PRO A 68 -19.59 1.18 -8.45
CA PRO A 68 -19.97 -0.19 -8.83
C PRO A 68 -19.15 -0.83 -9.95
N ASP A 69 -18.44 -0.03 -10.74
CA ASP A 69 -17.63 -0.44 -11.91
C ASP A 69 -16.13 -0.59 -11.61
N ILE A 70 -15.68 -0.36 -10.38
CA ILE A 70 -14.25 -0.50 -10.03
C ILE A 70 -13.78 -1.94 -10.20
N LYS A 71 -12.53 -2.08 -10.62
CA LYS A 71 -11.82 -3.35 -10.79
C LYS A 71 -10.77 -3.58 -9.72
N GLY A 72 -10.45 -2.56 -8.94
CA GLY A 72 -9.55 -2.66 -7.81
C GLY A 72 -9.35 -1.32 -7.13
N ILE A 73 -8.33 -1.29 -6.28
CA ILE A 73 -7.87 -0.10 -5.59
C ILE A 73 -6.37 0.05 -5.82
N ARG A 74 -5.89 1.30 -5.85
CA ARG A 74 -4.47 1.64 -5.82
C ARG A 74 -4.17 2.32 -4.50
N VAL A 75 -3.07 1.94 -3.86
CA VAL A 75 -2.59 2.58 -2.62
C VAL A 75 -1.33 3.36 -2.95
N TYR A 76 -1.38 4.67 -2.75
CA TYR A 76 -0.24 5.56 -2.83
C TYR A 76 0.33 5.80 -1.43
N PHE A 77 1.65 5.71 -1.30
CA PHE A 77 2.32 6.09 -0.07
C PHE A 77 2.58 7.60 -0.06
N GLY A 78 2.08 8.28 0.97
CA GLY A 78 2.26 9.71 1.21
C GLY A 78 2.93 9.98 2.55
N LEU A 79 3.16 11.27 2.84
CA LEU A 79 3.48 11.73 4.19
C LEU A 79 2.29 12.56 4.67
N ASN A 80 1.91 12.39 5.94
CA ASN A 80 0.78 13.13 6.53
C ASN A 80 0.97 14.65 6.41
N GLU A 81 2.21 15.12 6.59
CA GLU A 81 2.58 16.52 6.40
C GLU A 81 4.04 16.68 5.98
N LYS A 82 4.40 17.87 5.50
CA LYS A 82 5.75 18.19 5.06
C LYS A 82 6.72 18.09 6.24
N GLY A 83 7.68 17.17 6.14
CA GLY A 83 8.72 16.95 7.16
C GLY A 83 8.35 15.89 8.19
N SER A 84 7.15 15.30 8.11
CA SER A 84 6.77 14.13 8.91
C SER A 84 7.44 12.86 8.38
N THR A 85 7.62 11.88 9.27
CA THR A 85 8.02 10.50 8.94
C THR A 85 6.83 9.54 8.98
N GLU A 86 5.64 10.04 9.31
CA GLU A 86 4.39 9.29 9.30
C GLU A 86 3.94 9.04 7.86
N ILE A 87 4.08 7.80 7.42
CA ILE A 87 3.64 7.37 6.09
C ILE A 87 2.13 7.17 6.09
N THR A 88 1.48 7.78 5.10
CA THR A 88 0.06 7.59 4.80
C THR A 88 -0.16 6.67 3.59
N GLY A 89 -1.32 6.03 3.52
CA GLY A 89 -1.79 5.12 2.48
C GLY A 89 -3.05 5.71 1.87
N LEU A 90 -2.87 6.40 0.77
CA LEU A 90 -3.92 7.09 0.04
C LEU A 90 -4.52 6.13 -0.98
N VAL A 91 -5.77 5.75 -0.78
CA VAL A 91 -6.49 4.79 -1.59
C VAL A 91 -7.29 5.48 -2.68
N VAL A 92 -7.14 4.98 -3.91
CA VAL A 92 -7.84 5.48 -5.10
C VAL A 92 -8.55 4.32 -5.80
N PRO A 93 -9.84 4.43 -6.12
CA PRO A 93 -10.54 3.41 -6.90
C PRO A 93 -9.97 3.33 -8.32
N VAL A 94 -9.85 2.12 -8.85
CA VAL A 94 -9.30 1.87 -10.19
C VAL A 94 -10.38 1.27 -11.07
N ILE A 95 -10.58 1.85 -12.25
CA ILE A 95 -11.46 1.32 -13.31
C ILE A 95 -10.63 0.74 -14.44
N GLN A 96 -11.23 -0.17 -15.20
CA GLN A 96 -10.63 -0.68 -16.43
C GLN A 96 -11.22 0.09 -17.61
N MET A 97 -10.34 0.58 -18.48
CA MET A 97 -10.67 1.31 -19.69
C MET A 97 -10.95 0.35 -20.86
N GLU A 98 -11.51 0.86 -21.96
CA GLU A 98 -11.85 0.07 -23.14
C GLU A 98 -10.63 -0.61 -23.79
N ASP A 99 -9.45 0.01 -23.69
CA ASP A 99 -8.17 -0.52 -24.17
C ASP A 99 -7.53 -1.54 -23.21
N HIS A 100 -8.28 -2.00 -22.20
CA HIS A 100 -7.86 -2.90 -21.14
C HIS A 100 -6.79 -2.34 -20.20
N THR A 101 -6.49 -1.05 -20.26
CA THR A 101 -5.63 -0.39 -19.26
C THR A 101 -6.40 -0.07 -17.97
N TYR A 102 -5.67 0.20 -16.89
CA TYR A 102 -6.25 0.53 -15.59
C TYR A 102 -5.99 2.00 -15.25
N GLN A 103 -7.07 2.74 -14.95
CA GLN A 103 -7.01 4.16 -14.65
C GLN A 103 -7.59 4.46 -13.26
N ASP A 104 -6.94 5.41 -12.57
CA ASP A 104 -7.40 5.93 -11.29
C ASP A 104 -8.64 6.81 -11.48
N ARG A 105 -9.68 6.55 -10.69
CA ARG A 105 -10.93 7.30 -10.74
C ARG A 105 -11.00 8.32 -9.61
N ILE A 106 -10.54 9.52 -9.92
CA ILE A 106 -10.64 10.68 -9.02
C ILE A 106 -11.97 11.40 -9.30
N ARG A 107 -12.91 11.33 -8.36
CA ARG A 107 -14.16 12.12 -8.40
C ARG A 107 -13.82 13.58 -8.11
N GLY A 108 -14.49 14.54 -8.73
CA GLY A 108 -14.27 15.98 -8.46
C GLY A 108 -13.13 16.62 -9.25
N GLY A 109 -12.76 16.09 -10.42
CA GLY A 109 -11.62 16.56 -11.24
C GLY A 109 -11.59 18.05 -11.62
N ASP A 110 -12.69 18.78 -11.44
CA ASP A 110 -12.79 20.23 -11.69
C ASP A 110 -12.65 21.09 -10.41
N ASP A 111 -12.71 20.46 -9.22
CA ASP A 111 -12.60 21.10 -7.91
C ASP A 111 -11.58 20.32 -7.04
N PRO A 112 -10.32 20.80 -6.93
CA PRO A 112 -9.26 20.08 -6.23
C PRO A 112 -9.55 19.84 -4.75
N GLU A 113 -10.48 20.58 -4.13
CA GLU A 113 -10.91 20.39 -2.74
C GLU A 113 -11.92 19.25 -2.57
N LYS A 114 -12.42 18.65 -3.66
CA LYS A 114 -13.42 17.56 -3.65
C LYS A 114 -12.92 16.27 -4.29
N THR A 115 -11.60 16.09 -4.35
CA THR A 115 -11.01 14.88 -4.95
C THR A 115 -11.29 13.64 -4.11
N ALA A 116 -11.63 12.52 -4.77
CA ALA A 116 -11.86 11.24 -4.11
C ALA A 116 -10.57 10.42 -3.92
N VAL A 117 -9.59 11.02 -3.26
CA VAL A 117 -8.44 10.30 -2.69
C VAL A 117 -8.76 10.05 -1.23
N TYR A 118 -8.81 8.80 -0.82
CA TYR A 118 -9.22 8.42 0.53
C TYR A 118 -8.00 8.11 1.38
N ASP A 119 -7.86 8.75 2.54
CA ASP A 119 -6.80 8.42 3.48
C ASP A 119 -7.34 7.43 4.53
N PHE A 120 -6.95 6.15 4.43
CA PHE A 120 -7.37 5.10 5.37
C PHE A 120 -6.31 4.77 6.42
N THR A 121 -5.45 5.73 6.74
CA THR A 121 -4.31 5.49 7.66
C THR A 121 -4.67 5.53 9.13
N ALA A 122 -5.88 5.98 9.45
CA ALA A 122 -6.32 6.14 10.82
C ALA A 122 -7.20 4.96 11.28
N PRO A 123 -6.86 4.27 12.39
CA PRO A 123 -5.71 4.50 13.26
C PRO A 123 -4.50 3.61 12.96
N CYS A 124 -3.32 4.20 12.78
CA CYS A 124 -2.06 3.66 13.31
C CYS A 124 -0.98 4.77 13.44
N PRO A 125 -0.69 5.24 14.67
CA PRO A 125 0.62 4.91 15.27
C PRO A 125 0.52 4.68 16.81
N ILE A 126 1.37 3.92 17.51
CA ILE A 126 2.85 3.77 17.51
C ILE A 126 3.16 2.27 17.77
N TYR A 127 4.08 1.66 17.03
CA TYR A 127 4.48 0.23 17.11
C TYR A 127 3.42 -0.76 16.58
N CYS A 128 3.52 -1.03 15.28
CA CYS A 128 2.76 -2.03 14.55
C CYS A 128 2.56 -3.30 15.38
N ASP A 129 1.29 -3.73 15.52
CA ASP A 129 0.82 -4.84 16.34
C ASP A 129 1.89 -5.91 16.61
N THR A 130 2.51 -5.84 17.79
CA THR A 130 3.58 -6.78 18.19
C THR A 130 3.09 -8.22 18.31
N ALA A 131 1.76 -8.44 18.34
CA ALA A 131 1.17 -9.77 18.31
C ALA A 131 0.99 -10.31 16.89
N SER A 132 1.18 -9.50 15.85
CA SER A 132 1.12 -9.92 14.45
C SER A 132 2.23 -10.91 14.12
N GLU A 133 1.91 -11.97 13.38
CA GLU A 133 2.93 -12.91 12.85
C GLU A 133 3.90 -12.23 11.86
N LEU A 134 3.56 -11.04 11.36
CA LEU A 134 4.42 -10.22 10.52
C LEU A 134 5.22 -9.18 11.31
N TYR A 135 5.04 -9.09 12.62
CA TYR A 135 5.90 -8.25 13.45
C TYR A 135 7.30 -8.86 13.54
N VAL A 136 8.26 -8.15 12.96
CA VAL A 136 9.68 -8.52 13.03
C VAL A 136 10.41 -7.42 13.83
N PRO A 137 11.12 -7.80 14.92
CA PRO A 137 12.00 -6.89 15.63
C PRO A 137 13.06 -6.30 14.69
N TYR A 138 13.38 -5.00 14.86
CA TYR A 138 14.49 -4.40 14.16
C TYR A 138 15.79 -4.69 14.92
N ASP A 139 16.57 -5.63 14.40
CA ASP A 139 17.88 -5.95 14.94
C ASP A 139 18.89 -5.03 14.23
N GLY A 140 19.16 -3.86 14.81
CA GLY A 140 20.12 -2.87 14.26
C GLY A 140 21.55 -3.38 14.10
N ASN A 141 21.81 -4.64 14.50
CA ASN A 141 23.04 -5.37 14.28
C ASN A 141 22.74 -6.63 13.46
N ASN A 142 23.07 -6.61 12.17
CA ASN A 142 23.47 -7.82 11.47
C ASN A 142 24.67 -7.48 10.59
N SER A 143 25.84 -7.96 11.05
CA SER A 143 27.09 -8.06 10.29
C SER A 143 26.92 -9.01 9.11
#